data_AF-A0A521GH34-F1
#
_entry.id   AF-A0A521GH34-F1
#
_cell.length_a   1.000
_cell.length_b   1.000
_cell.length_c   1.000
_cell.angle_alpha   90.00
_cell.angle_beta   90.00
_cell.angle_gamma   90.00
#
_symmetry.space_group_name_H-M   'P 1'
#
loop_
_entity.id
_entity.type
_entity.pdbx_description
1 polymer ?
#
loop_
_entity_poly.entity_id
_entity_poly.type
_entity_poly.pdbx_seq_one_letter_code
_entity_poly.pdbx_strand_id
1 'polypeptide(L)'
;MVAYQNIYDSLADFIAGMDAEKVLAFHAPATLQERVEELIDKKQNDGLSEREAEELVHYYILEHIVRLAKSRTRLRLANHQA
;
A
#
# COMPACT_ATOMS: atom_id res chain seq x y z
N MET A 1 2.67 -22.95 16.08
CA MET A 1 2.88 -21.50 16.30
C MET A 1 1.80 -20.82 15.46
N VAL A 2 0.74 -20.30 16.08
CA VAL A 2 -0.34 -19.64 15.33
C VAL A 2 0.24 -18.34 14.81
N ALA A 3 0.50 -18.25 13.51
CA ALA A 3 0.89 -17.00 12.89
C ALA A 3 -0.29 -16.04 13.09
N TYR A 4 -0.12 -15.03 13.95
CA TYR A 4 -1.00 -13.87 13.91
C TYR A 4 -0.79 -13.25 12.53
N GLN A 5 -1.67 -13.59 11.59
CA GLN A 5 -1.74 -12.84 10.35
C GLN A 5 -2.15 -11.42 10.75
N ASN A 6 -1.22 -10.49 10.61
CA ASN A 6 -1.51 -9.08 10.70
C ASN A 6 -2.66 -8.78 9.71
N ILE A 7 -3.61 -7.93 10.10
CA ILE A 7 -4.74 -7.57 9.24
C ILE A 7 -4.28 -7.06 7.87
N TYR A 8 -3.12 -6.39 7.82
CA TYR A 8 -2.49 -5.93 6.58
C TYR A 8 -2.02 -7.09 5.70
N ASP A 9 -1.47 -8.15 6.32
CA ASP A 9 -1.05 -9.35 5.59
C ASP A 9 -2.24 -10.10 5.01
N SER A 10 -3.31 -10.27 5.80
CA SER A 10 -4.53 -10.93 5.33
C SER A 10 -5.16 -10.19 4.15
N LEU A 11 -5.27 -8.85 4.24
CA LEU A 11 -5.79 -8.03 3.15
C LEU A 11 -4.87 -8.07 1.91
N ALA A 12 -3.56 -8.00 2.10
CA ALA A 12 -2.61 -8.12 1.00
C ALA A 12 -2.68 -9.50 0.31
N ASP A 13 -2.87 -10.58 1.07
CA ASP A 13 -3.05 -11.93 0.53
C ASP A 13 -4.33 -12.08 -0.29
N PHE A 14 -5.41 -11.46 0.18
CA PHE A 14 -6.69 -11.38 -0.51
C PHE A 14 -6.54 -10.62 -1.84
N ILE A 15 -5.98 -9.41 -1.82
CA ILE A 15 -5.76 -8.60 -3.04
C ILE A 15 -4.86 -9.36 -4.03
N ALA A 16 -3.79 -10.00 -3.53
CA ALA A 16 -2.89 -10.76 -4.38
C ALA A 16 -3.55 -11.98 -5.05
N GLY A 17 -4.75 -12.39 -4.61
CA GLY A 17 -5.51 -13.51 -5.16
C GLY A 17 -6.47 -13.08 -6.27
N MET A 18 -6.59 -11.78 -6.51
CA MET A 18 -7.38 -11.21 -7.59
C MET A 18 -6.63 -11.30 -8.93
N ASP A 19 -7.20 -10.69 -9.97
CA ASP A 19 -6.58 -10.54 -11.29
C ASP A 19 -5.19 -9.90 -11.19
N ALA A 20 -4.17 -10.68 -11.55
CA ALA A 20 -2.78 -10.29 -11.36
C ALA A 20 -2.38 -9.05 -12.18
N GLU A 21 -2.90 -8.92 -13.40
CA GLU A 21 -2.62 -7.77 -14.27
C GLU A 21 -3.19 -6.50 -13.64
N LYS A 22 -4.44 -6.54 -13.18
CA LYS A 22 -5.09 -5.39 -12.52
C LYS A 22 -4.42 -5.01 -11.21
N VAL A 23 -3.99 -5.99 -10.40
CA VAL A 23 -3.28 -5.73 -9.14
C VAL A 23 -1.95 -5.05 -9.39
N LEU A 24 -1.17 -5.52 -10.37
CA LEU A 24 0.12 -4.93 -10.69
C LEU A 24 -0.01 -3.54 -11.32
N ALA A 25 -1.04 -3.34 -12.15
CA ALA A 25 -1.39 -2.08 -12.80
C ALA A 25 -2.16 -1.10 -11.91
N PHE A 26 -2.38 -1.40 -10.63
CA PHE A 26 -3.01 -0.43 -9.72
C PHE A 26 -2.03 0.68 -9.36
N HIS A 27 -2.47 1.93 -9.48
CA HIS A 27 -1.73 3.12 -9.05
C HIS A 27 -2.72 4.09 -8.41
N ALA A 28 -2.32 4.78 -7.35
CA ALA A 28 -3.13 5.87 -6.81
C ALA A 28 -3.33 6.96 -7.89
N PRO A 29 -4.49 7.63 -7.94
CA PRO A 29 -4.67 8.83 -8.76
C PRO A 29 -3.58 9.87 -8.52
N ALA A 30 -3.17 10.60 -9.57
CA ALA A 30 -2.13 11.61 -9.48
C ALA A 30 -2.40 12.66 -8.39
N THR A 31 -3.65 13.09 -8.25
CA THR A 31 -4.07 14.05 -7.22
C THR A 31 -3.81 13.56 -5.79
N LEU A 32 -3.88 12.25 -5.53
CA LEU A 32 -3.56 11.70 -4.21
C LEU A 32 -2.05 11.58 -4.02
N GLN A 33 -1.29 11.31 -5.09
CA GLN A 33 0.17 11.27 -5.02
C GLN A 33 0.74 12.66 -4.71
N GLU A 34 0.26 13.68 -5.42
CA GLU A 34 0.61 15.09 -5.19
C GLU A 34 0.29 15.51 -3.75
N ARG A 35 -0.89 15.13 -3.24
CA ARG A 35 -1.28 15.44 -1.85
C ARG A 35 -0.33 14.81 -0.82
N VAL A 36 0.10 13.57 -1.03
CA VAL A 36 1.05 12.90 -0.14
C VAL A 36 2.41 13.59 -0.18
N GLU A 37 2.88 13.99 -1.36
CA GLU A 37 4.13 14.74 -1.52
C GLU A 37 4.08 16.07 -0.77
N GLU A 38 3.00 16.84 -0.93
CA GLU A 38 2.78 18.08 -0.17
C GLU A 38 2.83 17.86 1.35
N LEU A 39 2.21 16.79 1.85
CA LEU A 39 2.22 16.45 3.27
C LEU A 39 3.61 16.06 3.77
N ILE A 40 4.39 15.35 2.95
CA ILE A 40 5.76 14.97 3.28
C ILE A 40 6.65 16.21 3.35
N ASP A 41 6.52 17.12 2.39
CA ASP A 41 7.28 18.38 2.35
C ASP A 41 6.90 19.28 3.52
N LYS A 42 5.60 19.43 3.78
CA LYS A 42 5.10 20.23 4.90
C LYS A 42 5.58 19.67 6.25
N LYS A 43 5.59 18.34 6.42
CA LYS A 43 6.11 17.69 7.64
C LYS A 43 7.57 18.07 7.93
N GLN A 44 8.39 18.26 6.88
CA GLN A 44 9.81 18.59 7.01
C GLN A 44 10.04 20.07 7.32
N ASN A 45 9.21 20.96 6.78
CA ASN A 45 9.44 22.41 6.83
C ASN A 45 8.62 23.12 7.91
N ASP A 46 7.31 22.85 7.98
CA ASP A 46 6.35 23.65 8.76
C ASP A 46 5.65 22.84 9.87
N GLY A 47 5.76 21.50 9.80
CA GLY A 47 5.02 20.58 10.65
C GLY A 47 3.60 20.31 10.13
N LEU A 48 2.99 19.24 10.63
CA LEU A 48 1.63 18.83 10.25
C LEU A 48 0.64 19.16 11.36
N SER A 49 -0.56 19.56 10.96
CA SER A 49 -1.70 19.48 11.87
C SER A 49 -2.04 18.02 12.20
N GLU A 50 -2.78 17.80 13.28
CA GLU A 50 -3.17 16.45 13.70
C GLU A 50 -3.93 15.68 12.60
N ARG A 51 -4.84 16.37 11.89
CA ARG A 51 -5.58 15.78 10.76
C ARG A 51 -4.68 15.40 9.59
N GLU A 52 -3.70 16.24 9.28
CA GLU A 52 -2.75 15.97 8.20
C GLU A 52 -1.78 14.83 8.56
N ALA A 53 -1.40 14.73 9.83
CA ALA A 53 -0.61 13.61 10.32
C ALA A 53 -1.39 12.30 10.24
N GLU A 54 -2.67 12.30 10.62
CA GLU A 54 -3.56 11.15 10.48
C GLU A 54 -3.77 10.75 9.01
N GLU A 55 -4.00 11.73 8.14
CA GLU A 55 -4.09 11.53 6.68
C GLU A 55 -2.83 10.83 6.15
N LEU A 56 -1.64 11.33 6.49
CA LEU A 56 -0.37 10.75 6.06
C LEU A 56 -0.14 9.34 6.62
N VAL A 57 -0.58 9.05 7.85
CA VAL A 57 -0.53 7.71 8.44
C VAL A 57 -1.42 6.73 7.64
N HIS A 58 -2.64 7.14 7.28
CA HIS A 58 -3.52 6.30 6.46
C HIS A 58 -2.91 5.99 5.09
N TYR A 59 -2.26 6.97 4.45
CA TYR A 59 -1.55 6.73 3.19
C TYR A 59 -0.44 5.69 3.35
N TYR A 60 0.39 5.77 4.40
CA TYR A 60 1.45 4.79 4.61
C TYR A 60 0.92 3.36 4.83
N ILE A 61 -0.19 3.22 5.57
CA ILE A 61 -0.82 1.92 5.78
C ILE A 61 -1.30 1.33 4.44
N LEU A 62 -2.01 2.12 3.63
CA LEU A 62 -2.52 1.68 2.34
C LEU A 62 -1.39 1.33 1.37
N GLU A 63 -0.36 2.16 1.29
CA GLU A 63 0.81 1.94 0.45
C GLU A 63 1.55 0.65 0.86
N HIS A 64 1.68 0.39 2.16
CA HIS A 64 2.26 -0.85 2.65
C HIS A 64 1.47 -2.09 2.20
N ILE A 65 0.14 -2.06 2.33
CA ILE A 65 -0.75 -3.15 1.90
C ILE A 65 -0.63 -3.40 0.40
N VAL A 66 -0.68 -2.33 -0.42
CA VAL A 66 -0.57 -2.43 -1.88
C VAL A 66 0.78 -3.01 -2.29
N ARG A 67 1.86 -2.59 -1.65
CA ARG A 67 3.22 -3.11 -1.91
C ARG A 67 3.34 -4.59 -1.58
N LEU A 68 2.79 -5.03 -0.44
CA LEU A 68 2.73 -6.44 -0.07
C LEU A 68 1.92 -7.24 -1.09
N ALA A 69 0.73 -6.75 -1.46
CA ALA A 69 -0.14 -7.42 -2.43
C ALA A 69 0.58 -7.61 -3.77
N LYS A 70 1.16 -6.54 -4.34
CA LYS A 70 1.93 -6.61 -5.60
C LYS A 70 3.10 -7.59 -5.50
N SER A 71 3.83 -7.59 -4.38
CA SER A 71 4.96 -8.51 -4.19
C SER A 71 4.51 -9.97 -4.17
N ARG A 72 3.39 -10.27 -3.49
CA ARG A 72 2.83 -11.62 -3.44
C ARG A 72 2.20 -12.06 -4.75
N THR A 73 1.57 -11.16 -5.50
CA THR A 73 1.11 -11.43 -6.87
C THR A 73 2.26 -11.87 -7.77
N ARG A 74 3.40 -11.15 -7.74
CA ARG A 74 4.60 -11.55 -8.51
C ARG A 74 5.10 -12.94 -8.11
N LEU A 75 5.14 -13.23 -6.81
CA LEU A 75 5.54 -14.56 -6.32
C LEU A 75 4.59 -15.65 -6.81
N ARG A 76 3.28 -15.42 -6.80
CA ARG A 76 2.27 -16.36 -7.30
C ARG A 76 2.42 -16.61 -8.80
N LEU A 77 2.68 -15.57 -9.59
CA LEU A 77 2.93 -15.71 -11.03
C LEU A 77 4.19 -16.54 -11.29
N ALA A 78 5.29 -16.28 -10.57
CA ALA A 78 6.52 -17.05 -10.70
C ALA A 78 6.31 -18.54 -10.35
N ASN A 79 5.52 -18.83 -9.32
CA ASN A 79 5.22 -20.20 -8.89
C ASN A 79 4.21 -20.94 -9.80
N HIS A 80 3.38 -20.23 -10.57
CA HIS A 80 2.48 -20.82 -11.57
C HIS A 80 3.17 -21.09 -12.92
N GLN A 81 4.32 -20.48 -13.16
CA GLN A 81 5.11 -20.63 -14.39
C GLN A 81 6.23 -21.69 -14.26
N ALA A 82 6.39 -22.29 -13.07
CA ALA A 82 7.33 -23.37 -12.76
C ALA A 82 6.59 -24.72 -12.66
#